data_AF-B1IDR8-F1
#
_entry.id   AF-B1IDR8-F1
#
_cell.length_a   1.000
_cell.length_b   1.000
_cell.length_c   1.000
_cell.angle_alpha   90.00
_cell.angle_beta   90.00
_cell.angle_gamma   90.00
#
_symmetry.space_group_name_H-M   'P 1'
#
loop_
_entity.id
_entity.type
_entity.pdbx_description
1 polymer ?
#
loop_
_entity_poly.entity_id
_entity_poly.type
_entity_poly.pdbx_seq_one_letter_code
_entity_poly.pdbx_strand_id
1 'polypeptide(L)' 'MIVYHGSYCVVDNPNVSFSRDALDFGKGFYITKIKDQAINWTDKFKRRGKAGYLILSDD' A
#
# COMPACT_ATOMS: atom_id res chain seq x y z
N MET A 1 -16.52 -1.97 0.70
CA MET A 1 -16.16 -1.16 -0.52
C MET A 1 -14.80 -1.60 -1.03
N ILE A 2 -14.56 -1.73 -2.35
CA ILE A 2 -13.26 -2.21 -2.86
C ILE A 2 -12.21 -1.08 -2.89
N VAL A 3 -11.04 -1.35 -2.31
CA VAL A 3 -9.84 -0.49 -2.34
C VAL A 3 -8.57 -1.31 -2.60
N TYR A 4 -7.52 -0.60 -3.03
CA TYR A 4 -6.24 -1.19 -3.40
C TYR A 4 -5.09 -0.50 -2.67
N HIS A 5 -4.10 -1.29 -2.26
CA HIS A 5 -2.84 -0.83 -1.70
C HIS A 5 -1.66 -1.46 -2.45
N GLY A 6 -0.66 -0.66 -2.80
CA GLY A 6 0.60 -1.14 -3.37
C GLY A 6 1.70 -1.16 -2.31
N SER A 7 2.39 -2.29 -2.16
CA SER A 7 3.44 -2.46 -1.14
C SER A 7 4.65 -3.23 -1.69
N TYR A 8 5.76 -3.20 -0.94
CA TYR A 8 6.92 -4.07 -1.17
C TYR A 8 6.86 -5.37 -0.35
N CYS A 9 5.87 -5.50 0.54
CA CYS A 9 5.62 -6.70 1.32
C CYS A 9 4.13 -7.05 1.31
N VAL A 10 3.81 -8.30 1.60
CA VAL A 10 2.43 -8.72 1.86
C VAL A 10 1.95 -8.03 3.14
N VAL A 11 0.69 -7.59 3.13
CA VAL A 11 0.01 -7.02 4.30
C VAL A 11 -1.27 -7.82 4.51
N ASP A 12 -1.17 -8.79 5.40
CA ASP A 12 -2.19 -9.77 5.77
C ASP A 12 -2.99 -9.30 7.01
N ASN A 13 -2.32 -8.66 7.98
CA ASN A 13 -2.97 -8.05 9.15
C ASN A 13 -2.53 -6.58 9.28
N PRO A 14 -3.25 -5.63 8.63
CA PRO A 14 -2.86 -4.22 8.66
C PRO A 14 -2.94 -3.66 10.07
N ASN A 15 -1.81 -3.15 10.57
CA ASN A 15 -1.75 -2.43 11.84
C ASN A 15 -1.25 -1.00 11.61
N VAL A 16 -2.17 -0.04 11.71
CA VAL A 16 -1.90 1.38 11.47
C VAL A 16 -1.02 2.02 12.56
N SER A 17 -0.89 1.42 13.75
CA SER A 17 0.02 1.97 14.77
C SER A 17 1.50 1.85 14.37
N PHE A 18 1.85 0.89 13.51
CA PHE A 18 3.19 0.69 12.96
C PHE A 18 3.41 1.53 11.69
N SER A 19 3.26 2.84 11.85
CA SER A 19 3.52 3.83 10.82
C SER A 19 4.47 4.90 11.33
N ARG A 20 5.13 5.58 10.38
CA ARG A 20 5.88 6.81 10.64
C ARG A 20 4.90 7.86 11.18
N ASP A 21 5.35 8.69 12.12
CA ASP A 21 4.51 9.74 12.71
C ASP A 21 4.22 10.88 11.71
N ALA A 22 5.17 11.18 10.82
CA ALA A 22 5.09 12.28 9.85
C ALA A 22 4.57 11.80 8.48
N LEU A 23 3.28 11.49 8.39
CA LEU A 23 2.55 11.29 7.14
C LEU A 23 1.47 12.36 6.98
N ASP A 24 1.10 12.67 5.74
CA ASP A 24 0.16 13.76 5.41
C ASP A 24 -1.22 13.62 6.10
N PHE A 25 -1.61 12.39 6.44
CA PHE A 25 -2.90 12.05 7.04
C PHE A 25 -2.76 11.28 8.36
N GLY A 26 -1.60 11.37 9.01
CA GLY A 26 -1.31 10.61 10.22
C GLY A 26 -0.96 9.14 9.96
N LYS A 27 -0.93 8.35 11.03
CA LYS A 27 -0.45 6.96 10.99
C LYS A 27 -1.33 6.07 10.13
N GLY A 28 -0.70 5.35 9.19
CA GLY A 28 -1.38 4.39 8.33
C GLY A 28 -0.61 4.11 7.05
N PHE A 29 -1.34 3.69 6.02
CA PHE A 29 -0.82 3.46 4.68
C PHE A 29 -1.86 3.92 3.65
N TYR A 30 -1.37 4.29 2.46
CA TYR A 30 -2.22 4.83 1.42
C TYR A 30 -3.01 3.72 0.72
N ILE A 31 -4.32 3.95 0.57
CA ILE A 31 -5.23 3.13 -0.23
C ILE A 31 -5.81 3.99 -1.36
N THR A 32 -6.26 3.35 -2.44
CA THR A 32 -6.91 4.04 -3.57
C THR A 32 -8.01 3.16 -4.16
N LYS A 33 -9.05 3.78 -4.74
CA LYS A 33 -10.06 3.07 -5.55
C LYS A 33 -9.57 2.77 -6.96
N ILE A 34 -8.47 3.39 -7.39
CA ILE A 34 -7.93 3.27 -8.76
C ILE A 34 -6.85 2.20 -8.75
N LYS A 35 -7.20 1.00 -9.21
CA LYS A 35 -6.30 -0.18 -9.25
C LYS A 35 -4.94 0.14 -9.89
N ASP A 36 -4.95 0.84 -11.02
CA ASP A 36 -3.73 1.16 -11.77
C ASP A 36 -2.77 2.07 -10.99
N GLN A 37 -3.29 2.97 -10.14
CA GLN A 37 -2.43 3.78 -9.26
C GLN A 37 -1.70 2.90 -8.25
N ALA A 38 -2.39 1.93 -7.64
CA ALA A 38 -1.77 1.01 -6.70
C ALA A 38 -0.74 0.09 -7.38
N ILE A 39 -1.03 -0.38 -8.61
CA ILE A 39 -0.07 -1.18 -9.41
C ILE A 39 1.17 -0.34 -9.75
N ASN A 40 0.99 0.85 -10.31
CA ASN A 40 2.09 1.74 -10.69
C ASN A 40 2.96 2.12 -9.47
N TRP A 41 2.34 2.26 -8.30
CA TRP A 41 3.08 2.49 -7.06
C TRP A 41 4.05 1.36 -6.72
N THR A 42 3.70 0.10 -7.06
CA THR A 42 4.59 -1.04 -6.83
C THR A 42 5.90 -0.97 -7.62
N ASP A 43 5.94 -0.25 -8.75
CA ASP A 43 7.12 -0.17 -9.61
C ASP A 43 8.28 0.56 -8.93
N LYS A 44 7.99 1.48 -8.00
CA LYS A 44 9.02 2.11 -7.16
C LYS A 44 9.83 1.07 -6.37
N PHE A 45 9.19 -0.02 -5.94
CA PHE A 45 9.83 -1.09 -5.20
C PHE A 45 10.58 -2.04 -6.13
N LYS A 46 9.97 -2.41 -7.26
CA LYS A 46 10.62 -3.23 -8.30
C LYS A 46 11.91 -2.61 -8.82
N ARG A 47 11.91 -1.29 -9.08
CA ARG A 47 13.12 -0.54 -9.49
C ARG A 47 14.25 -0.56 -8.45
N ARG A 48 13.95 -0.90 -7.20
CA ARG A 48 14.92 -1.04 -6.10
C ARG A 48 15.28 -2.51 -5.82
N GLY A 49 14.94 -3.43 -6.72
CA GLY A 49 15.19 -4.87 -6.56
C GLY A 49 14.29 -5.54 -5.52
N LYS A 50 13.18 -4.90 -5.11
CA LYS A 50 12.20 -5.48 -4.19
C LYS A 50 11.02 -6.07 -4.95
N ALA A 51 10.30 -6.98 -4.31
CA ALA A 51 8.99 -7.40 -4.80
C ALA A 51 7.99 -6.22 -4.79
N GLY A 52 6.93 -6.36 -5.58
CA GLY A 52 5.80 -5.43 -5.61
C GLY A 52 4.50 -6.22 -5.48
N TYR A 53 3.71 -5.91 -4.46
CA TYR A 53 2.45 -6.58 -4.16
C TYR A 53 1.28 -5.61 -4.28
N LEU A 54 0.20 -6.08 -4.88
CA LEU A 54 -1.10 -5.42 -4.88
C LEU A 54 -1.98 -6.10 -3.83
N ILE A 55 -2.40 -5.35 -2.83
CA ILE A 55 -3.33 -5.79 -1.79
C ILE A 55 -4.71 -5.26 -2.17
N LEU A 56 -5.66 -6.18 -2.27
CA LEU A 56 -7.08 -5.90 -2.44
C LEU A 56 -7.74 -5.97 -1.06
N SER A 57 -8.60 -5.01 -0.74
CA SER A 57 -9.45 -5.07 0.43
C SER A 57 -10.88 -4.71 0.05
N ASP A 58 -11.82 -5.49 0.55
CA ASP A 58 -13.24 -5.17 0.60
C ASP A 58 -13.63 -4.92 2.07
N ASP A 59 -14.31 -3.81 2.35
CA ASP A 59 -15.22 -3.81 3.51
C ASP A 59 -16.40 -4.76 3.25
#